data_AF-A0A2N7W5G8-F1
#
_entry.id   AF-A0A2N7W5G8-F1
#
_cell.length_a   1.000
_cell.length_b   1.000
_cell.length_c   1.000
_cell.angle_alpha   90.00
_cell.angle_beta   90.00
_cell.angle_gamma   90.00
#
_symmetry.space_group_name_H-M   'P 1'
#
loop_
_entity.id
_entity.type
_entity.pdbx_description
1 polymer ?
#
loop_
_entity_poly.entity_id
_entity_poly.type
_entity_poly.pdbx_seq_one_letter_code
_entity_poly.pdbx_strand_id
1 'polypeptide(L)' 'MNKTQGQRQQTDLIELARESGMAVLLDATIGREQYVSVSGSLAALARFADAVRSESEADGTDNGNKR' A
#
# COMPACT_ATOMS: atom_id res chain seq x y z
N MET A 1 4.71 -4.41 21.35
CA MET A 1 3.39 -4.61 20.73
C MET A 1 3.35 -3.97 19.34
N ASN A 2 4.08 -4.48 18.35
CA ASN A 2 4.37 -3.72 17.11
C ASN A 2 3.88 -4.40 15.82
N LYS A 3 3.24 -5.58 15.91
CA LYS A 3 2.80 -6.34 14.72
C LYS A 3 1.64 -5.68 13.98
N THR A 4 0.77 -4.97 14.69
CA THR A 4 -0.49 -4.42 14.14
C THR A 4 -0.30 -3.19 13.24
N GLN A 5 0.83 -2.48 13.30
CA GLN A 5 1.10 -1.34 12.41
C GLN A 5 1.70 -1.80 11.08
N GLY A 6 2.71 -2.69 11.12
CA GLY A 6 3.30 -3.25 9.89
C GLY A 6 2.30 -4.08 9.08
N GLN A 7 1.38 -4.77 9.75
CA GLN A 7 0.30 -5.51 9.08
C GLN A 7 -0.74 -4.58 8.44
N ARG A 8 -1.09 -3.46 9.09
CA ARG A 8 -2.03 -2.47 8.53
C ARG A 8 -1.46 -1.81 7.29
N GLN A 9 -0.22 -1.29 7.36
CA GLN A 9 0.41 -0.66 6.18
C GLN A 9 0.58 -1.63 5.01
N GLN A 10 0.82 -2.92 5.28
CA GLN A 10 0.87 -3.94 4.23
C GLN A 10 -0.50 -4.18 3.60
N THR A 11 -1.58 -4.23 4.39
CA THR A 11 -2.95 -4.33 3.86
C THR A 11 -3.30 -3.11 3.01
N ASP A 12 -2.99 -1.90 3.49
CA ASP A 12 -3.27 -0.64 2.80
C ASP A 12 -2.58 -0.58 1.43
N LEU A 13 -1.30 -0.98 1.35
CA LEU A 13 -0.55 -1.00 0.09
C LEU A 13 -1.15 -1.98 -0.95
N ILE A 14 -1.62 -3.14 -0.49
CA ILE A 14 -2.23 -4.15 -1.35
C ILE A 14 -3.60 -3.69 -1.85
N GLU A 15 -4.36 -2.97 -1.04
CA GLU A 15 -5.63 -2.37 -1.45
C GLU A 15 -5.39 -1.28 -2.50
N LEU A 16 -4.42 -0.38 -2.30
CA LEU A 16 -4.03 0.62 -3.30
C LEU A 16 -3.66 -0.02 -4.65
N ALA A 17 -2.93 -1.14 -4.64
CA ALA A 17 -2.58 -1.86 -5.86
C ALA A 17 -3.83 -2.37 -6.60
N ARG A 18 -4.80 -2.93 -5.86
CA ARG A 18 -6.07 -3.43 -6.43
C ARG A 18 -6.90 -2.29 -7.02
N GLU A 19 -7.05 -1.20 -6.31
CA GLU A 19 -7.81 -0.02 -6.76
C GLU A 19 -7.19 0.62 -8.01
N SER A 20 -5.86 0.57 -8.11
CA SER A 20 -5.12 1.05 -9.28
C SER A 20 -5.23 0.15 -10.51
N GLY A 21 -5.88 -1.01 -10.38
CA GLY A 21 -6.07 -1.99 -11.45
C GLY A 21 -4.90 -2.97 -11.61
N MET A 22 -4.08 -3.14 -10.57
CA MET A 22 -3.05 -4.19 -10.54
C MET A 22 -3.66 -5.52 -10.12
N ALA A 23 -3.27 -6.60 -10.79
CA ALA A 23 -3.53 -7.96 -10.36
C ALA A 23 -2.55 -8.32 -9.23
N VAL A 24 -3.10 -8.51 -8.02
CA VAL A 24 -2.33 -8.95 -6.86
C VAL A 24 -2.38 -10.47 -6.79
N LEU A 25 -1.26 -11.10 -7.10
CA LEU A 25 -1.03 -12.53 -7.01
C LEU A 25 -0.31 -12.81 -5.68
N LEU A 26 -1.06 -13.26 -4.68
CA LEU A 26 -0.46 -13.84 -3.49
C LEU A 26 -0.03 -15.26 -3.84
N ASP A 27 1.25 -15.62 -3.65
CA ASP A 27 1.58 -17.01 -3.29
C ASP A 27 3.08 -17.19 -2.98
N ALA A 28 3.53 -16.75 -1.80
CA ALA A 28 4.55 -17.47 -1.06
C ALA A 28 4.67 -16.93 0.36
N THR A 29 4.75 -17.82 1.34
CA THR A 29 5.33 -17.50 2.65
C THR A 29 6.64 -18.25 2.75
N ILE A 30 7.75 -17.52 2.85
CA ILE A 30 9.08 -18.10 3.04
C ILE A 30 9.51 -17.75 4.46
N GLY A 31 9.52 -18.75 5.34
CA GLY A 31 9.78 -18.56 6.77
C GLY A 31 8.68 -17.74 7.44
N ARG A 32 8.99 -16.51 7.86
CA ARG A 32 8.05 -15.58 8.52
C ARG A 32 7.60 -14.44 7.61
N GLU A 33 8.11 -14.40 6.39
CA GLU A 33 7.91 -13.30 5.46
C GLU A 33 6.90 -13.70 4.39
N GLN A 34 5.94 -12.80 4.15
CA GLN A 34 4.92 -12.97 3.14
C GLN A 34 5.33 -12.22 1.88
N TYR A 35 5.33 -12.94 0.76
CA TYR A 35 5.66 -12.40 -0.54
C TYR A 35 4.38 -12.23 -1.34
N VAL A 36 4.26 -11.06 -1.96
CA VAL A 36 3.14 -10.72 -2.83
C VAL A 36 3.72 -10.25 -4.15
N SER A 37 3.19 -10.80 -5.24
CA SER A 37 3.51 -10.33 -6.59
C SER A 37 2.37 -9.47 -7.10
N VAL A 38 2.69 -8.35 -7.75
CA VAL A 38 1.70 -7.52 -8.43
C VAL A 38 2.07 -7.40 -9.90
N SER A 39 1.07 -7.54 -10.77
CA SER A 39 1.25 -7.42 -12.22
C SER A 39 0.12 -6.61 -12.83
N GLY A 40 0.39 -5.91 -13.93
CA GLY A 40 -0.58 -5.03 -14.55
C GLY A 40 0.01 -4.27 -15.73
N SER A 41 -0.82 -3.47 -16.39
CA SER A 41 -0.34 -2.57 -17.44
C SER A 41 0.51 -1.43 -16.87
N LEU A 42 1.34 -0.80 -17.70
CA LEU A 42 2.11 0.39 -17.30
C LEU A 42 1.20 1.53 -16.82
N ALA A 43 0.01 1.67 -17.41
CA ALA A 43 -0.98 2.66 -16.99
C ALA A 43 -1.59 2.37 -15.61
N ALA A 44 -1.68 1.10 -15.20
CA ALA A 44 -2.08 0.71 -13.85
C ALA A 44 -0.94 0.98 -12.84
N LEU A 45 0.31 0.72 -13.24
CA LEU A 45 1.49 1.04 -12.42
C LEU A 45 1.62 2.55 -12.17
N ALA A 46 1.36 3.39 -13.17
CA ALA A 46 1.36 4.84 -13.02
C ALA A 46 0.32 5.30 -11.99
N ARG A 47 -0.93 4.81 -12.11
CA ARG A 47 -2.02 5.10 -11.15
C ARG A 47 -1.67 4.67 -9.72
N PHE A 48 -1.03 3.51 -9.58
CA PHE A 48 -0.57 3.03 -8.28
C PHE A 48 0.49 3.94 -7.65
N ALA A 49 1.47 4.40 -8.44
CA ALA A 49 2.49 5.32 -7.95
C ALA A 49 1.88 6.65 -7.47
N ASP A 50 0.88 7.17 -8.18
CA ASP A 50 0.16 8.40 -7.79
C ASP A 50 -0.66 8.19 -6.51
N ALA A 51 -1.33 7.05 -6.36
CA ALA A 51 -2.08 6.71 -5.15
C ALA A 51 -1.16 6.60 -3.92
N VAL A 52 -0.01 5.93 -4.05
CA VAL A 52 0.98 5.79 -2.96
C VAL A 52 1.53 7.16 -2.53
N ARG A 53 1.78 8.06 -3.48
CA ARG A 53 2.22 9.44 -3.15
C ARG A 53 1.13 10.21 -2.40
N SER A 54 -0.12 10.09 -2.83
CA SER A 54 -1.25 10.79 -2.22
C SER A 54 -1.51 10.34 -0.77
N GLU A 55 -1.40 9.05 -0.50
CA GLU A 55 -1.54 8.49 0.86
C GLU A 55 -0.42 8.98 1.80
N SER A 56 0.80 9.07 1.27
CA SER A 56 1.95 9.60 2.03
C SER A 56 1.79 11.08 2.40
N GLU A 57 1.02 11.86 1.64
CA GLU A 57 0.75 13.27 1.92
C GLU A 57 -0.40 13.43 2.92
N ALA A 58 -1.37 12.51 2.91
CA ALA A 58 -2.50 12.50 3.84
C ALA A 58 -2.06 12.26 5.31
N ASP A 59 -1.04 11.42 5.51
CA ASP A 59 -0.48 11.11 6.84
C ASP A 59 0.30 12.29 7.46
N GLY A 60 0.53 13.38 6.70
CA GLY A 60 1.28 14.57 7.10
C GLY A 60 0.45 15.78 7.58
N THR A 61 -0.88 15.71 7.58
CA THR A 61 -1.76 16.85 7.90
C THR A 61 -2.54 16.66 9.21
N ASP A 62 -1.85 16.39 10.31
CA ASP A 62 -2.33 16.71 11.66
C ASP A 62 -1.22 17.41 12.44
N ASN A 63 -1.05 18.70 12.17
CA ASN A 63 -0.29 19.56 13.08
C ASN A 63 -1.05 20.87 13.30
N GLY A 64 -2.02 20.79 14.22
CA GLY A 64 -2.41 21.84 15.16
C GLY A 64 -2.66 23.24 14.60
N ASN A 65 -3.90 23.51 14.18
CA ASN A 65 -4.43 24.88 14.26
C ASN A 65 -5.40 24.98 15.45
N LYS A 66 -4.83 25.22 16.63
CA LYS A 66 -5.55 25.70 17.81
C LYS A 66 -5.72 27.22 17.65
N ARG A 67 -6.93 27.66 17.33
CA ARG A 67 -7.37 29.04 17.50
C ARG A 67 -8.63 29.06 18.34
#